data_AF-A0A6G9AI66-F1
#
_entry.id   AF-A0A6G9AI66-F1
#
_cell.length_a   1.000
_cell.length_b   1.000
_cell.length_c   1.000
_cell.angle_alpha   90.00
_cell.angle_beta   90.00
_cell.angle_gamma   90.00
#
_symmetry.space_group_name_H-M   'P 1'
#
loop_
_entity.id
_entity.type
_entity.pdbx_description
1 polymer ?
#
loop_
_entity_poly.entity_id
_entity_poly.type
_entity_poly.pdbx_seq_one_letter_code
_entity_poly.pdbx_strand_id
1 'polypeptide(L)'
;MNILDISLAGVVGTALMTAFMYAMTFLTERVLKVVKILGTMLTFQTSPDGKLSDRPRAISVGIIAHYFIGILFALCYGLLWSWGIGSPDLQSGIWLGIGSGLVAIAFWYGFFAIHPNPPAIPLKHYLVTLFLGHIVFAFGVIIAYNYLK
;
A
#
# COMPACT_ATOMS: atom_id res chain seq x y z
N MET A 1 9.63 -14.06 -16.66
CA MET A 1 9.18 -12.83 -15.98
C MET A 1 10.26 -11.78 -16.15
N ASN A 2 9.93 -10.64 -16.75
CA ASN A 2 10.85 -9.50 -16.80
C ASN A 2 10.73 -8.69 -15.50
N ILE A 3 11.86 -8.51 -14.80
CA ILE A 3 11.92 -7.79 -13.53
C ILE A 3 11.57 -6.31 -13.68
N LEU A 4 11.90 -5.70 -14.82
CA LEU A 4 11.57 -4.31 -15.09
C LEU A 4 10.05 -4.12 -15.21
N ASP A 5 9.39 -4.97 -16.00
CA ASP A 5 7.95 -4.85 -16.27
C ASP A 5 7.12 -5.04 -15.00
N ILE A 6 7.47 -6.02 -14.15
CA ILE A 6 6.79 -6.25 -12.87
C ILE A 6 7.05 -5.12 -11.87
N SER A 7 8.24 -4.50 -11.90
CA SER A 7 8.56 -3.35 -11.04
C SER A 7 7.77 -2.13 -11.47
N LEU A 8 7.68 -1.85 -12.77
CA LEU A 8 6.85 -0.78 -13.33
C LEU A 8 5.36 -1.02 -13.03
N ALA A 9 4.89 -2.26 -13.14
CA ALA A 9 3.55 -2.64 -12.74
C ALA A 9 3.29 -2.39 -11.24
N GLY A 10 4.28 -2.67 -10.38
CA GLY A 10 4.26 -2.32 -8.96
C GLY A 10 4.08 -0.81 -8.72
N VAL A 11 4.81 0.03 -9.46
CA VAL A 11 4.66 1.50 -9.39
C VAL A 11 3.23 1.91 -9.77
N VAL A 12 2.67 1.37 -10.86
CA VAL A 12 1.30 1.66 -11.28
C VAL A 12 0.28 1.21 -10.24
N GLY A 13 0.42 -0.01 -9.72
CA GLY A 13 -0.43 -0.53 -8.65
C GLY A 13 -0.41 0.36 -7.42
N THR A 14 0.78 0.79 -6.96
CA THR A 14 0.93 1.70 -5.82
C THR A 14 0.26 3.04 -6.07
N ALA A 15 0.40 3.59 -7.27
CA ALA A 15 -0.25 4.85 -7.63
C ALA A 15 -1.78 4.72 -7.56
N LEU A 16 -2.35 3.66 -8.12
CA LEU A 16 -3.79 3.41 -8.11
C LEU A 16 -4.35 3.20 -6.70
N MET A 17 -3.67 2.39 -5.88
CA MET A 17 -4.06 2.23 -4.47
C MET A 17 -3.93 3.54 -3.70
N THR A 18 -2.88 4.34 -3.93
CA THR A 18 -2.73 5.64 -3.29
C THR A 18 -3.89 6.56 -3.69
N ALA A 19 -4.23 6.63 -4.97
CA ALA A 19 -5.37 7.40 -5.45
C ALA A 19 -6.68 6.94 -4.80
N PHE A 20 -6.91 5.63 -4.70
CA PHE A 20 -8.06 5.06 -4.00
C PHE A 20 -8.13 5.50 -2.52
N MET A 21 -7.03 5.42 -1.79
CA MET A 21 -7.00 5.83 -0.37
C MET A 21 -7.26 7.34 -0.21
N TYR A 22 -6.81 8.16 -1.16
CA TYR A 22 -7.08 9.60 -1.17
C TYR A 22 -8.55 9.90 -1.52
N ALA A 23 -9.12 9.17 -2.48
CA ALA A 23 -10.54 9.26 -2.79
C ALA A 23 -11.40 8.90 -1.57
N MET A 24 -11.06 7.81 -0.88
CA MET A 24 -11.76 7.42 0.35
C MET A 24 -11.57 8.42 1.49
N THR A 25 -10.41 9.07 1.58
CA THR A 25 -10.20 10.18 2.53
C THR A 25 -11.16 11.34 2.22
N PHE A 26 -11.31 11.69 0.94
CA PHE A 26 -12.22 12.76 0.53
C PHE A 26 -13.70 12.40 0.78
N LEU A 27 -14.11 11.18 0.43
CA LEU A 27 -15.50 10.74 0.55
C LEU A 27 -15.97 10.50 1.98
N THR A 28 -15.05 10.14 2.89
CA THR A 28 -15.39 9.79 4.28
C THR A 28 -14.93 10.84 5.29
N GLU A 29 -14.17 11.84 4.85
CA GLU A 29 -13.49 12.84 5.68
C GLU A 29 -12.53 12.24 6.74
N ARG A 30 -12.20 10.94 6.61
CA ARG A 30 -11.31 10.23 7.54
C ARG A 30 -9.86 10.35 7.10
N VAL A 31 -8.95 10.34 8.07
CA VAL A 31 -7.50 10.35 7.81
C VAL A 31 -7.04 8.96 7.33
N LEU A 32 -7.05 8.74 6.01
CA LEU A 32 -6.69 7.45 5.39
C LEU A 32 -5.47 7.54 4.44
N LYS A 33 -4.77 8.68 4.43
CA LYS A 33 -3.65 8.95 3.52
C LYS A 33 -2.41 8.11 3.88
N VAL A 34 -2.31 6.89 3.35
CA VAL A 34 -1.24 5.89 3.58
C VAL A 34 0.16 6.52 3.60
N VAL A 35 0.49 7.32 2.59
CA VAL A 35 1.81 7.95 2.45
C VAL A 35 2.14 8.86 3.64
N LYS A 36 1.18 9.70 4.06
CA LYS A 36 1.38 10.60 5.20
C LYS A 36 1.50 9.82 6.51
N ILE A 37 0.68 8.78 6.70
CA ILE A 37 0.72 7.95 7.90
C ILE A 37 2.08 7.24 7.98
N LEU A 38 2.50 6.57 6.90
CA LEU A 38 3.75 5.83 6.83
C LEU A 38 4.96 6.74 7.05
N GLY A 39 4.97 7.89 6.38
CA GLY A 39 6.01 8.91 6.53
C GLY A 39 6.11 9.46 7.95
N THR A 40 4.96 9.78 8.56
CA THR A 40 4.90 10.27 9.96
C THR A 40 5.47 9.25 10.92
N MET A 41 5.10 7.98 10.77
CA MET A 41 5.56 6.87 11.59
C MET A 41 7.07 6.63 11.40
N LEU A 42 7.54 6.44 10.15
CA LEU A 42 8.96 6.15 9.89
C LEU A 42 9.92 7.28 10.28
N THR A 43 9.43 8.52 10.34
CA THR A 43 10.25 9.68 10.73
C THR A 43 10.06 10.10 12.19
N PHE A 44 9.19 9.42 12.95
CA PHE A 44 8.82 9.78 14.32
C PHE A 44 8.33 11.23 14.44
N GLN A 45 7.58 11.71 13.45
CA GLN A 45 7.11 13.10 13.35
C GLN A 45 5.62 13.26 13.68
N THR A 46 5.05 12.38 14.50
CA THR A 46 3.72 12.58 15.07
C THR A 46 3.73 13.85 15.91
N SER A 47 2.80 14.77 15.62
CA SER A 47 2.68 16.03 16.35
C SER A 47 2.16 15.82 17.78
N PRO A 48 2.36 16.78 18.70
CA PRO A 48 1.92 16.65 20.09
C PRO A 48 0.41 16.41 20.27
N ASP A 49 -0.42 16.88 19.33
CA ASP A 49 -1.88 16.64 19.31
C ASP A 49 -2.27 15.38 18.52
N GLY A 50 -1.30 14.51 18.20
CA GLY A 50 -1.52 13.22 17.55
C GLY A 50 -1.75 13.28 16.04
N LYS A 51 -1.61 14.45 15.39
CA LYS A 51 -1.81 14.60 13.94
C LYS A 51 -0.61 14.14 13.12
N LEU A 52 -0.89 13.86 11.85
CA LEU A 52 0.12 13.52 10.84
C LEU A 52 1.06 14.69 10.56
N SER A 53 2.32 14.38 10.24
CA SER A 53 3.31 15.37 9.83
C SER A 53 3.00 15.92 8.43
N ASP A 54 3.07 17.24 8.29
CA ASP A 54 3.10 17.94 6.99
C ASP A 54 4.53 18.33 6.57
N ARG A 55 5.54 17.88 7.33
CA ARG A 55 6.93 18.21 7.00
C ARG A 55 7.35 17.48 5.71
N PRO A 56 8.10 18.15 4.81
CA PRO A 56 8.56 17.55 3.56
C PRO A 56 9.28 16.21 3.76
N ARG A 57 10.10 16.10 4.82
CA ARG A 57 10.81 14.85 5.16
C ARG A 57 9.86 13.66 5.35
N ALA A 58 8.82 13.82 6.17
CA ALA A 58 7.84 12.76 6.40
C ALA A 58 7.14 12.39 5.09
N ILE A 59 6.70 13.38 4.31
CA ILE A 59 6.01 13.14 3.04
C ILE A 59 6.92 12.36 2.07
N SER A 60 8.15 12.82 1.85
CA SER A 60 9.11 12.16 0.94
C SER A 60 9.44 10.74 1.39
N VAL A 61 9.72 10.53 2.67
CA VAL A 61 9.99 9.19 3.22
C VAL A 61 8.79 8.27 3.03
N GLY A 62 7.59 8.77 3.29
CA GLY A 62 6.34 8.02 3.08
C GLY A 62 6.13 7.62 1.62
N ILE A 63 6.41 8.52 0.66
CA ILE A 63 6.29 8.22 -0.77
C ILE A 63 7.30 7.14 -1.16
N ILE A 64 8.58 7.36 -0.86
CA ILE A 64 9.67 6.44 -1.23
C ILE A 64 9.42 5.05 -0.64
N ALA A 65 9.10 4.98 0.65
CA ALA A 65 8.82 3.72 1.32
C ALA A 65 7.60 3.01 0.72
N HIS A 66 6.53 3.73 0.41
CA HIS A 66 5.31 3.13 -0.13
C HIS A 66 5.53 2.54 -1.53
N TYR A 67 6.20 3.27 -2.42
CA TYR A 67 6.54 2.76 -3.76
C TYR A 67 7.54 1.61 -3.70
N PHE A 68 8.52 1.67 -2.80
CA PHE A 68 9.45 0.57 -2.59
C PHE A 68 8.72 -0.71 -2.15
N ILE A 69 7.84 -0.62 -1.15
CA ILE A 69 7.02 -1.75 -0.68
C ILE A 69 6.09 -2.26 -1.78
N GLY A 70 5.51 -1.37 -2.58
CA GLY A 70 4.68 -1.75 -3.72
C GLY A 70 5.42 -2.56 -4.78
N ILE A 71 6.65 -2.14 -5.12
CA ILE A 71 7.53 -2.91 -6.00
C ILE A 71 7.82 -4.29 -5.40
N LEU A 72 8.10 -4.37 -4.10
CA LEU A 72 8.32 -5.66 -3.43
C LEU A 72 7.09 -6.58 -3.50
N PHE A 73 5.88 -6.06 -3.25
CA PHE A 73 4.66 -6.86 -3.40
C PHE A 73 4.46 -7.36 -4.83
N ALA A 74 4.69 -6.51 -5.83
CA ALA A 74 4.59 -6.92 -7.23
C ALA A 74 5.63 -7.98 -7.60
N LEU A 75 6.87 -7.86 -7.11
CA LEU A 75 7.91 -8.89 -7.28
C LEU A 75 7.49 -10.21 -6.63
N CYS A 76 6.87 -10.18 -5.45
CA CYS A 76 6.31 -11.38 -4.83
C CYS A 76 5.22 -12.02 -5.70
N TYR A 77 4.33 -11.24 -6.32
CA TYR A 77 3.33 -11.79 -7.25
C TYR A 77 4.00 -12.45 -8.45
N GLY A 78 4.99 -11.78 -9.03
CA GLY A 78 5.76 -12.31 -10.13
C GLY A 78 6.50 -13.62 -9.79
N LEU A 79 7.04 -13.71 -8.57
CA LEU A 79 7.65 -14.94 -8.05
C LEU A 79 6.63 -16.07 -7.90
N LEU A 80 5.45 -15.79 -7.33
CA LEU A 80 4.36 -16.75 -7.24
C LEU A 80 3.94 -17.27 -8.61
N TRP A 81 3.79 -16.38 -9.60
CA TRP A 81 3.49 -16.78 -10.98
C TRP A 81 4.59 -17.65 -11.58
N SER A 82 5.87 -17.36 -11.30
CA SER A 82 6.99 -18.19 -11.76
C SER A 82 7.02 -19.58 -11.14
N TRP A 83 6.39 -19.76 -9.98
CA TRP A 83 6.20 -21.05 -9.32
C TRP A 83 4.90 -21.75 -9.73
N GLY A 84 4.14 -21.19 -10.68
CA GLY A 84 2.84 -21.72 -11.12
C GLY A 84 1.70 -21.48 -10.13
N ILE A 85 1.89 -20.58 -9.15
CA ILE A 85 0.86 -20.21 -8.18
C ILE A 85 0.10 -19.00 -8.72
N GLY A 86 -1.06 -19.27 -9.33
CA GLY A 86 -1.89 -18.28 -10.00
C GLY A 86 -1.29 -17.79 -11.31
N SER A 87 -1.91 -16.76 -11.88
CA SER A 87 -1.49 -16.15 -13.16
C SER A 87 -1.78 -14.64 -13.16
N PRO A 88 -1.22 -13.86 -14.11
CA PRO A 88 -1.54 -12.43 -14.23
C PRO A 88 -2.93 -12.24 -14.85
N ASP A 89 -3.98 -12.66 -14.15
CA ASP A 89 -5.39 -12.50 -14.52
C ASP A 89 -6.20 -11.92 -13.34
N LEU A 90 -7.41 -11.43 -13.62
CA LEU A 90 -8.21 -10.74 -12.60
C LEU A 90 -8.68 -11.67 -11.48
N GLN A 91 -8.87 -12.97 -11.73
CA GLN A 91 -9.27 -13.92 -10.69
C GLN A 91 -8.13 -14.12 -9.67
N SER A 92 -6.91 -14.31 -10.17
CA SER A 92 -5.70 -14.33 -9.35
C SER A 92 -5.49 -13.01 -8.63
N GLY A 93 -5.83 -11.88 -9.27
CA GLY A 93 -5.80 -10.55 -8.66
C GLY A 93 -6.62 -10.41 -7.39
N ILE A 94 -7.80 -11.04 -7.32
CA ILE A 94 -8.63 -11.04 -6.11
C ILE A 94 -7.89 -11.75 -4.97
N TRP A 95 -7.36 -12.95 -5.23
CA TRP A 95 -6.68 -13.75 -4.21
C TRP A 95 -5.35 -13.11 -3.75
N LEU A 96 -4.57 -12.56 -4.68
CA LEU A 96 -3.35 -11.83 -4.39
C LEU A 96 -3.65 -10.54 -3.60
N GLY A 97 -4.72 -9.83 -3.96
CA GLY A 97 -5.21 -8.65 -3.23
C GLY A 97 -5.64 -8.99 -1.81
N ILE A 98 -6.40 -10.07 -1.61
CA ILE A 98 -6.79 -10.56 -0.28
C ILE A 98 -5.54 -10.92 0.53
N GLY A 99 -4.64 -11.74 -0.02
CA GLY A 99 -3.44 -12.19 0.68
C GLY A 99 -2.54 -11.04 1.09
N SER A 100 -2.19 -10.16 0.15
CA SER A 100 -1.37 -8.97 0.44
C SER A 100 -2.07 -7.99 1.37
N GLY A 101 -3.39 -7.82 1.25
CA GLY A 101 -4.19 -6.99 2.16
C GLY A 101 -4.17 -7.50 3.60
N LEU A 102 -4.24 -8.82 3.81
CA LEU A 102 -4.11 -9.41 5.15
C LEU A 102 -2.69 -9.22 5.72
N VAL A 103 -1.66 -9.42 4.90
CA VAL A 103 -0.27 -9.14 5.29
C VAL A 103 -0.11 -7.67 5.69
N ALA A 104 -0.69 -6.75 4.92
CA ALA A 104 -0.65 -5.32 5.21
C ALA A 104 -1.41 -4.99 6.50
N ILE A 105 -2.57 -5.59 6.75
CA ILE A 105 -3.29 -5.42 8.03
C ILE A 105 -2.40 -5.84 9.20
N ALA A 106 -1.79 -7.03 9.12
CA ALA A 106 -0.93 -7.53 10.18
C ALA A 106 0.27 -6.61 10.44
N PHE A 107 0.93 -6.16 9.35
CA PHE A 107 2.04 -5.22 9.43
C PHE A 107 1.61 -3.90 10.08
N TRP A 108 0.52 -3.29 9.61
CA TRP A 108 0.06 -2.00 10.12
C TRP A 108 -0.43 -2.07 11.56
N TYR A 109 -1.17 -3.12 11.91
CA TYR A 109 -1.60 -3.33 13.29
C TYR A 109 -0.40 -3.46 14.23
N GLY A 110 0.60 -4.27 13.84
CA GLY A 110 1.86 -4.41 14.57
C GLY A 110 2.62 -3.09 14.66
N PHE A 111 2.76 -2.36 13.55
CA PHE A 111 3.49 -1.10 13.52
C PHE A 111 2.86 -0.04 14.43
N PHE A 112 1.52 0.08 14.42
CA PHE A 112 0.79 0.97 15.35
C PHE A 112 0.94 0.52 16.82
N ALA A 113 0.97 -0.78 17.10
CA ALA A 113 1.07 -1.30 18.45
C ALA A 113 2.47 -1.10 19.08
N ILE A 114 3.54 -1.20 18.28
CA ILE A 114 4.92 -1.12 18.77
C ILE A 114 5.52 0.29 18.67
N HIS A 115 4.99 1.15 17.79
CA HIS A 115 5.56 2.47 17.58
C HIS A 115 5.37 3.32 18.85
N PRO A 116 6.41 4.01 19.35
CA PRO A 116 6.36 4.71 20.63
C PRO A 116 5.44 5.94 20.64
N ASN A 117 5.14 6.51 19.47
CA ASN A 117 4.27 7.68 19.33
C ASN A 117 3.45 7.65 18.03
N PRO A 118 2.50 6.71 17.87
CA PRO A 118 1.72 6.59 16.65
C PRO A 118 0.69 7.73 16.54
N PRO A 119 0.35 8.19 15.32
CA PRO A 119 -0.65 9.23 15.15
C PRO A 119 -2.05 8.73 15.50
N ALA A 120 -2.89 9.63 16.00
CA ALA A 120 -4.28 9.36 16.31
C ALA A 120 -5.10 9.30 15.02
N ILE A 121 -5.38 8.09 14.54
CA ILE A 121 -6.21 7.84 13.36
C ILE A 121 -7.33 6.84 13.68
N PRO A 122 -8.44 6.81 12.90
CA PRO A 122 -9.47 5.78 13.04
C PRO A 122 -8.96 4.43 12.50
N LEU A 123 -8.09 3.75 13.26
CA LEU A 123 -7.32 2.58 12.82
C LEU A 123 -8.19 1.48 12.19
N LYS A 124 -9.34 1.15 12.77
CA LYS A 124 -10.26 0.15 12.20
C LYS A 124 -10.68 0.51 10.76
N HIS A 125 -11.07 1.76 10.52
CA HIS A 125 -11.50 2.22 9.19
C HIS A 125 -10.33 2.27 8.22
N TYR A 126 -9.16 2.66 8.73
CA TYR A 126 -7.91 2.62 7.98
C TYR A 126 -7.58 1.21 7.49
N LEU A 127 -7.59 0.21 8.38
CA LEU A 127 -7.26 -1.17 8.05
C LEU A 127 -8.24 -1.79 7.05
N VAL A 128 -9.55 -1.55 7.21
CA VAL A 128 -10.57 -2.02 6.25
C VAL A 128 -10.37 -1.38 4.87
N THR A 129 -10.14 -0.07 4.81
CA THR A 129 -9.92 0.62 3.54
C THR A 129 -8.60 0.20 2.90
N LEU A 130 -7.55 0.03 3.70
CA LEU A 130 -6.24 -0.47 3.27
C LEU A 130 -6.34 -1.86 2.63
N PHE A 131 -7.14 -2.75 3.21
CA PHE A 131 -7.40 -4.08 2.65
C PHE A 131 -8.04 -4.00 1.26
N LEU A 132 -9.09 -3.20 1.11
CA LEU A 132 -9.71 -2.96 -0.20
C LEU A 132 -8.73 -2.30 -1.18
N GLY A 133 -7.87 -1.40 -0.67
CA GLY A 133 -6.80 -0.78 -1.44
C GLY A 133 -5.80 -1.80 -2.01
N HIS A 134 -5.53 -2.91 -1.31
CA HIS A 134 -4.66 -3.97 -1.84
C HIS A 134 -5.29 -4.77 -2.97
N ILE A 135 -6.62 -4.86 -3.04
CA ILE A 135 -7.32 -5.43 -4.20
C ILE A 135 -7.17 -4.50 -5.41
N VAL A 136 -7.32 -3.19 -5.20
CA VAL A 136 -7.08 -2.17 -6.24
C VAL A 136 -5.62 -2.21 -6.71
N PHE A 137 -4.67 -2.31 -5.77
CA PHE A 137 -3.25 -2.49 -6.07
C PHE A 137 -3.02 -3.71 -6.96
N ALA A 138 -3.55 -4.88 -6.58
CA ALA A 138 -3.35 -6.12 -7.31
C ALA A 138 -3.89 -6.07 -8.74
N PHE A 139 -5.09 -5.50 -8.93
CA PHE A 139 -5.62 -5.26 -10.27
C PHE A 139 -4.76 -4.29 -11.08
N GLY A 140 -4.29 -3.22 -10.45
CA GLY A 140 -3.36 -2.28 -11.07
C GLY A 140 -2.09 -2.94 -11.58
N VAL A 141 -1.45 -3.77 -10.74
CA VAL A 141 -0.27 -4.55 -11.10
C VAL A 141 -0.58 -5.48 -12.27
N ILE A 142 -1.67 -6.24 -12.22
CA ILE A 142 -1.99 -7.24 -13.24
C ILE A 142 -2.30 -6.59 -14.58
N ILE A 143 -3.09 -5.53 -14.60
CA ILE A 143 -3.43 -4.79 -15.82
C ILE A 143 -2.16 -4.19 -16.43
N ALA A 144 -1.34 -3.51 -15.62
CA ALA A 144 -0.10 -2.89 -16.10
C ALA A 144 0.91 -3.93 -16.60
N TYR A 145 1.11 -5.02 -15.87
CA TYR A 145 2.01 -6.10 -16.27
C TYR A 145 1.55 -6.77 -17.58
N ASN A 146 0.25 -6.98 -17.76
CA ASN A 146 -0.29 -7.53 -19.00
C ASN A 146 -0.14 -6.59 -20.21
N TYR A 147 -0.09 -5.29 -19.98
CA TYR A 147 0.12 -4.30 -21.04
C TYR A 147 1.60 -4.13 -21.42
N LEU A 148 2.51 -4.33 -20.46
CA LEU A 148 3.96 -4.18 -20.66
C LEU A 148 4.63 -5.43 -21.25
N LYS A 149 4.06 -6.62 -21.04
CA LYS A 149 4.64 -7.91 -21.42
C LYS A 149 4.42 -8.30 -22.89
#